data_AF-A0A7X5EC20-F1
#
_entry.id   AF-A0A7X5EC20-F1
#
_cell.length_a   1.000
_cell.length_b   1.000
_cell.length_c   1.000
_cell.angle_alpha   90.00
_cell.angle_beta   90.00
_cell.angle_gamma   90.00
#
_symmetry.space_group_name_H-M   'P 1'
#
loop_
_entity.id
_entity.type
_entity.pdbx_description
1 polymer ?
#
loop_
_entity_poly.entity_id
_entity_poly.type
_entity_poly.pdbx_seq_one_letter_code
_entity_poly.pdbx_strand_id
1 'polypeptide(L)'
;MKLYISTGNSRMEKRWNGAEMELEEFIGRISHTIRTAETVEQYGKMTKAKQDAIKDVGGFVMGKLKGGRRKKDCVEFRSALTLDMDHAVQDIPEQVEMFFDFRCLIYSTHKHTAENPRLRLIIPLSRN
;
A
#
# COMPACT_ATOMS: atom_id res chain seq x y z
N MET A 1 -9.75 -12.02 -10.24
CA MET A 1 -10.54 -10.76 -10.35
C MET A 1 -9.61 -9.74 -10.97
N LYS A 2 -10.02 -9.05 -12.03
CA LYS A 2 -9.12 -8.07 -12.67
C LYS A 2 -9.16 -6.72 -11.97
N LEU A 3 -7.98 -6.17 -11.75
CA LEU A 3 -7.75 -4.84 -11.19
C LEU A 3 -6.96 -4.02 -12.18
N TYR A 4 -7.25 -2.73 -12.28
CA TYR A 4 -6.32 -1.79 -12.91
C TYR A 4 -5.41 -1.19 -11.84
N ILE A 5 -4.10 -1.29 -12.00
CA ILE A 5 -3.12 -0.83 -11.02
C ILE A 5 -2.08 0.03 -11.74
N SER A 6 -1.85 1.23 -11.21
CA SER A 6 -0.78 2.12 -11.68
C SER A 6 0.43 1.98 -10.76
N THR A 7 1.59 1.61 -11.30
CA THR A 7 2.80 1.31 -10.53
C THR A 7 3.92 2.30 -10.83
N GLY A 8 4.82 2.50 -9.86
CA GLY A 8 5.97 3.39 -10.01
C GLY A 8 7.15 2.89 -9.19
N ASN A 9 8.36 3.21 -9.65
CA ASN A 9 9.60 2.79 -8.99
C ASN A 9 9.99 3.69 -7.81
N SER A 10 9.34 4.84 -7.68
CA SER A 10 9.54 5.80 -6.61
C SER A 10 8.26 6.59 -6.35
N ARG A 11 8.06 7.06 -5.11
CA ARG A 11 7.04 8.06 -4.79
C ARG A 11 7.22 9.37 -5.55
N MET A 12 8.42 9.64 -6.07
CA MET A 12 8.76 10.83 -6.85
C MET A 12 8.55 10.63 -8.36
N GLU A 13 8.12 9.43 -8.76
CA GLU A 13 7.88 9.08 -10.16
C GLU A 13 6.88 10.04 -10.79
N LYS A 14 7.27 10.62 -11.94
CA LYS A 14 6.43 11.58 -12.66
C LYS A 14 5.38 10.87 -13.50
N ARG A 15 5.67 9.65 -13.97
CA ARG A 15 4.79 8.85 -14.81
C ARG A 15 4.63 7.43 -14.25
N TRP A 16 3.42 7.14 -13.81
CA TRP A 16 3.02 5.85 -13.28
C TRP A 16 2.52 4.96 -14.42
N ASN A 17 2.93 3.69 -14.41
CA ASN A 17 2.62 2.72 -15.45
C ASN A 17 1.38 1.94 -15.04
N GLY A 18 0.28 2.20 -15.75
CA GLY A 18 -1.01 1.54 -15.55
C GLY A 18 -1.13 0.26 -16.37
N ALA A 19 -1.59 -0.82 -15.73
CA ALA A 19 -1.89 -2.08 -16.38
C ALA A 19 -3.06 -2.80 -15.69
N GLU A 20 -3.71 -3.71 -16.42
CA GLU A 20 -4.56 -4.73 -15.80
C GLU A 20 -3.68 -5.79 -15.12
N MET A 21 -4.12 -6.26 -13.96
CA MET A 21 -3.45 -7.27 -13.15
C MET A 21 -4.51 -8.15 -12.48
N GLU A 22 -4.29 -9.46 -12.43
CA GLU A 22 -5.15 -10.33 -11.62
C GLU A 22 -4.94 -10.04 -10.13
N LEU A 23 -6.02 -10.04 -9.34
CA LEU A 23 -5.98 -9.81 -7.91
C LEU A 23 -5.00 -10.78 -7.22
N GLU A 24 -4.95 -12.03 -7.67
CA GLU A 24 -4.07 -13.06 -7.16
C GLU A 24 -2.58 -12.76 -7.46
N GLU A 25 -2.28 -12.17 -8.63
CA GLU A 25 -0.94 -11.66 -8.95
C GLU A 25 -0.58 -10.47 -8.05
N PHE A 26 -1.52 -9.55 -7.83
CA PHE A 26 -1.32 -8.42 -6.93
C PHE A 26 -1.08 -8.87 -5.48
N ILE A 27 -1.84 -9.84 -4.99
CA ILE A 27 -1.65 -10.47 -3.67
C ILE A 27 -0.24 -11.07 -3.58
N GLY A 28 0.17 -11.85 -4.59
CA GLY A 28 1.53 -12.38 -4.69
C GLY A 28 2.57 -11.28 -4.53
N ARG A 29 2.44 -10.17 -5.27
CA ARG A 29 3.35 -9.04 -5.20
C ARG A 29 3.44 -8.40 -3.81
N ILE A 30 2.31 -8.09 -3.16
CA ILE A 30 2.32 -7.40 -1.85
C ILE A 30 2.65 -8.34 -0.68
N SER A 31 2.56 -9.65 -0.87
CA SER A 31 2.97 -10.65 0.13
C SER A 31 4.48 -10.68 0.35
N HIS A 32 5.26 -10.22 -0.64
CA HIS A 32 6.71 -10.16 -0.55
C HIS A 32 7.16 -8.91 0.21
N THR A 33 7.63 -9.11 1.44
CA THR A 33 8.17 -8.03 2.26
C THR A 33 9.55 -7.60 1.78
N ILE A 34 9.72 -6.31 1.51
CA ILE A 34 11.03 -5.71 1.23
C ILE A 34 11.66 -5.30 2.56
N ARG A 35 12.85 -5.81 2.87
CA ARG A 35 13.62 -5.45 4.06
C ARG A 35 14.79 -4.53 3.67
N THR A 36 14.97 -3.48 4.44
CA THR A 36 16.11 -2.56 4.31
C THR A 36 17.18 -2.92 5.34
N ALA A 37 18.39 -2.34 5.18
CA ALA A 37 19.57 -2.79 5.92
C ALA A 37 19.64 -2.25 7.36
N GLU A 38 18.95 -1.17 7.67
CA GLU A 38 18.97 -0.55 8.98
C GLU A 38 18.10 -1.28 10.01
N THR A 39 18.48 -1.20 11.28
CA THR A 39 17.61 -1.61 12.39
C THR A 39 16.49 -0.59 12.62
N VAL A 40 15.42 -1.00 13.31
CA VAL A 40 14.31 -0.11 13.70
C VAL A 40 14.82 1.11 14.48
N GLU A 41 15.76 0.89 15.40
CA GLU A 41 16.36 1.98 16.19
C GLU A 41 17.17 2.95 15.32
N GLN A 42 18.00 2.42 14.42
CA GLN A 42 18.76 3.24 13.47
C GLN A 42 17.83 4.06 12.59
N TYR A 43 16.79 3.44 12.03
CA TYR A 43 15.77 4.12 11.22
C TYR A 43 15.07 5.24 12.01
N GLY A 44 14.69 4.96 13.25
CA GLY A 44 14.02 5.91 14.15
C GLY A 44 14.84 7.18 14.42
N LYS A 45 16.18 7.06 14.47
CA LYS A 45 17.12 8.18 14.67
C LYS A 45 17.37 9.02 13.41
N MET A 46 16.93 8.59 12.23
CA MET A 46 17.14 9.31 10.98
C MET A 46 16.16 10.48 10.80
N THR A 47 16.55 11.47 9.98
CA THR A 47 15.66 12.55 9.58
C THR A 47 14.46 12.01 8.78
N LYS A 48 13.33 12.72 8.82
CA LYS A 48 12.13 12.35 8.04
C LYS A 48 12.44 12.17 6.55
N ALA A 49 13.27 13.04 5.97
CA ALA A 49 13.66 12.95 4.56
C ALA A 49 14.43 11.65 4.26
N LYS A 50 15.36 11.26 5.14
CA LYS A 50 16.12 10.02 4.97
C LYS A 50 15.25 8.78 5.18
N GLN A 51 14.37 8.80 6.18
CA GLN A 51 13.36 7.75 6.39
C GLN A 51 12.46 7.58 5.17
N ASP A 52 12.02 8.70 4.60
CA ASP A 52 11.15 8.74 3.42
C ASP A 52 11.85 8.22 2.16
N ALA A 53 13.15 8.46 2.01
CA ALA A 53 13.94 7.93 0.90
C ALA A 53 14.20 6.42 1.05
N ILE A 54 14.52 5.95 2.25
CA ILE A 54 14.80 4.53 2.51
C ILE A 54 13.56 3.65 2.29
N LYS A 55 12.38 4.09 2.76
CA LYS A 55 11.13 3.34 2.57
C LYS A 55 10.58 3.44 1.15
N ASP A 56 11.17 4.29 0.31
CA ASP A 56 10.73 4.46 -1.07
C ASP A 56 11.30 3.35 -1.96
N VAL A 57 10.66 2.19 -1.89
CA VAL A 57 11.02 1.00 -2.68
C VAL A 57 10.05 0.81 -3.86
N GLY A 58 9.51 1.91 -4.35
CA GLY A 58 8.42 1.95 -5.31
C GLY A 58 7.04 1.86 -4.65
N GLY A 59 6.02 1.77 -5.48
CA GLY A 59 4.64 1.72 -5.00
C GLY A 59 3.61 1.50 -6.08
N PHE A 60 2.36 1.58 -5.67
CA PHE A 60 1.20 1.42 -6.53
C PHE A 60 0.10 2.41 -6.17
N VAL A 61 -0.82 2.59 -7.10
CA VAL A 61 -2.10 3.26 -6.94
C VAL A 61 -3.15 2.30 -7.47
N MET A 62 -4.13 1.94 -6.64
CA MET A 62 -5.22 1.03 -6.99
C MET A 62 -6.25 1.72 -7.89
N GLY A 63 -5.94 1.81 -9.18
CA GLY A 63 -6.78 2.46 -10.16
C GLY A 63 -6.01 3.02 -11.34
N LYS A 64 -6.75 3.67 -12.24
CA LYS A 64 -6.21 4.29 -13.46
C LYS A 64 -5.94 5.77 -13.26
N LEU A 65 -4.80 6.22 -13.77
CA LEU A 65 -4.37 7.61 -13.73
C LEU A 65 -4.34 8.20 -15.14
N LYS A 66 -5.10 9.27 -15.36
CA LYS A 66 -5.07 10.08 -16.59
C LYS A 66 -3.65 10.56 -16.85
N GLY A 67 -3.11 10.19 -18.00
CA GLY A 67 -1.73 10.52 -18.38
C GLY A 67 -0.65 9.94 -17.46
N GLY A 68 -0.96 8.94 -16.63
CA GLY A 68 -0.04 8.33 -15.68
C GLY A 68 0.41 9.28 -14.55
N ARG A 69 -0.34 10.35 -14.25
CA ARG A 69 0.02 11.32 -13.22
C ARG A 69 -0.64 10.98 -11.89
N ARG A 70 0.13 10.82 -10.83
CA ARG A 70 -0.42 10.65 -9.47
C ARG A 70 -0.78 12.00 -8.86
N LYS A 71 -1.94 12.52 -9.25
CA LYS A 71 -2.60 13.70 -8.67
C LYS A 71 -4.10 13.42 -8.50
N LYS A 72 -4.77 14.11 -7.58
CA LYS A 72 -6.19 13.88 -7.26
C LYS A 72 -7.10 14.03 -8.49
N ASP A 73 -6.85 15.06 -9.30
CA ASP A 73 -7.57 15.38 -10.54
C ASP A 73 -7.25 14.43 -11.70
N CYS A 74 -6.20 13.61 -11.57
CA CYS A 74 -5.78 12.65 -12.57
C CYS A 74 -6.28 11.24 -12.26
N VAL A 75 -7.01 11.00 -11.16
CA VAL A 75 -7.59 9.67 -10.89
C VAL A 75 -8.84 9.51 -11.76
N GLU A 76 -8.80 8.57 -12.72
CA GLU A 76 -9.97 8.25 -13.55
C GLU A 76 -10.96 7.37 -12.77
N PHE A 77 -10.47 6.32 -12.13
CA PHE A 77 -11.24 5.43 -11.27
C PHE A 77 -10.34 4.69 -10.29
N ARG A 78 -10.95 3.99 -9.33
CA ARG A 78 -10.25 3.17 -8.33
C ARG A 78 -10.68 1.71 -8.43
N SER A 79 -9.70 0.80 -8.44
CA SER A 79 -9.94 -0.64 -8.39
C SER A 79 -10.03 -1.18 -6.95
N ALA A 80 -9.52 -0.40 -5.97
CA ALA A 80 -9.60 -0.73 -4.55
C ALA A 80 -9.48 0.53 -3.69
N LEU A 81 -9.97 0.44 -2.46
CA LEU A 81 -9.58 1.35 -1.38
C LEU A 81 -8.20 0.94 -0.85
N THR A 82 -7.41 1.93 -0.47
CA THR A 82 -6.07 1.75 0.15
C THR A 82 -6.02 2.69 1.34
N LEU A 83 -6.02 2.12 2.55
CA LEU A 83 -6.14 2.85 3.81
C LEU A 83 -4.91 2.58 4.66
N ASP A 84 -4.30 3.65 5.18
CA ASP A 84 -3.16 3.57 6.09
C ASP A 84 -3.67 3.61 7.54
N MET A 85 -3.29 2.60 8.33
CA MET A 85 -3.61 2.47 9.73
C MET A 85 -2.33 2.66 10.55
N ASP A 86 -2.02 3.93 10.84
CA ASP A 86 -0.80 4.33 11.56
C ASP A 86 -0.84 4.03 13.07
N HIS A 87 -2.04 3.77 13.60
CA HIS A 87 -2.30 3.48 15.01
C HIS A 87 -3.19 2.23 15.12
N ALA A 88 -2.70 1.11 14.59
CA ALA A 88 -3.42 -0.16 14.63
C ALA A 88 -3.32 -0.80 16.02
N VAL A 89 -4.29 -1.65 16.34
CA VAL A 89 -4.25 -2.57 17.49
C VAL A 89 -4.01 -4.00 16.99
N GLN A 90 -3.63 -4.91 17.89
CA GLN A 90 -3.19 -6.25 17.49
C GLN A 90 -4.30 -7.12 16.89
N ASP A 91 -5.55 -6.88 17.28
CA ASP A 91 -6.74 -7.68 16.92
C ASP A 91 -7.52 -7.13 15.72
N ILE A 92 -6.91 -6.26 14.91
CA ILE A 92 -7.56 -5.66 13.74
C ILE A 92 -8.05 -6.72 12.73
N PRO A 93 -7.27 -7.74 12.35
CA PRO A 93 -7.76 -8.79 11.45
C PRO A 93 -9.02 -9.48 11.97
N GLU A 94 -9.02 -9.86 13.25
CA GLU A 94 -10.13 -10.55 13.92
C GLU A 94 -11.38 -9.65 13.99
N GLN A 95 -11.20 -8.36 14.32
CA GLN A 95 -12.30 -7.40 14.30
C GLN A 95 -12.87 -7.24 12.88
N VAL A 96 -12.02 -7.17 11.85
CA VAL A 96 -12.49 -7.03 10.47
C VAL A 96 -13.30 -8.26 10.05
N GLU A 97 -12.83 -9.45 10.37
CA GLU A 97 -13.55 -10.71 10.11
C GLU A 97 -14.88 -10.80 10.88
N MET A 98 -14.92 -10.31 12.12
CA MET A 98 -16.13 -10.38 12.95
C MET A 98 -17.21 -9.36 12.54
N PHE A 99 -16.82 -8.16 12.13
CA PHE A 99 -17.75 -7.05 11.87
C PHE A 99 -18.10 -6.84 10.39
N PHE A 100 -17.33 -7.40 9.45
CA PHE A 100 -17.53 -7.14 8.03
C PHE A 100 -17.46 -8.39 7.15
N ASP A 101 -18.29 -8.41 6.10
CA ASP A 101 -18.36 -9.48 5.11
C ASP A 101 -17.75 -9.07 3.75
N PHE A 102 -16.66 -8.30 3.78
CA PHE A 102 -15.93 -7.92 2.56
C PHE A 102 -14.56 -8.59 2.50
N ARG A 103 -14.11 -8.87 1.27
CA ARG A 103 -12.72 -9.26 1.02
C ARG A 103 -11.81 -8.07 1.25
N CYS A 104 -10.77 -8.24 2.07
CA CYS A 104 -9.70 -7.26 2.20
C CYS A 104 -8.32 -7.92 2.30
N LEU A 105 -7.29 -7.11 2.13
CA LEU A 105 -5.89 -7.51 2.27
C LEU A 105 -5.26 -6.61 3.34
N ILE A 106 -4.57 -7.21 4.31
CA ILE A 106 -3.93 -6.51 5.41
C ILE A 106 -2.45 -6.88 5.42
N TYR A 107 -1.58 -5.87 5.54
CA TYR A 107 -0.14 -6.10 5.73
C TYR A 107 0.52 -4.94 6.48
N SER A 108 1.68 -5.20 7.08
CA SER A 108 2.43 -4.20 7.85
C SER A 108 3.12 -3.15 6.97
N THR A 109 3.33 -1.95 7.50
CA THR A 109 4.16 -0.91 6.85
C THR A 109 5.57 -0.83 7.44
N HIS A 110 6.46 -0.08 6.80
CA HIS A 110 7.90 -0.01 7.16
C HIS A 110 8.19 0.30 8.64
N LYS A 111 7.30 1.06 9.30
CA LYS A 111 7.47 1.49 10.70
C LYS A 111 6.72 0.60 11.70
N HIS A 112 6.19 -0.54 11.28
CA HIS A 112 5.48 -1.46 12.15
C HIS A 112 6.42 -2.06 13.21
N THR A 113 5.99 -2.07 14.47
CA THR A 113 6.56 -2.91 15.54
C THR A 113 5.43 -3.57 16.34
N ALA A 114 5.75 -4.57 17.17
CA ALA A 114 4.74 -5.23 18.00
C ALA A 114 4.07 -4.28 19.01
N GLU A 115 4.82 -3.27 19.48
CA GLU A 115 4.36 -2.24 20.42
C GLU A 115 3.65 -1.08 19.72
N ASN A 116 3.99 -0.82 18.45
CA ASN A 116 3.36 0.21 17.62
C ASN A 116 2.91 -0.37 16.28
N PRO A 117 1.82 -1.16 16.25
CA PRO A 117 1.34 -1.78 15.03
C PRO A 117 0.95 -0.73 13.99
N ARG A 118 1.49 -0.88 12.79
CA ARG A 118 1.10 -0.11 11.61
C ARG A 118 0.74 -1.03 10.47
N LEU A 119 -0.46 -0.86 9.94
CA LEU A 119 -1.02 -1.73 8.91
C LEU A 119 -1.48 -0.90 7.71
N ARG A 120 -1.59 -1.56 6.57
CA ARG A 120 -2.31 -1.08 5.40
C ARG A 120 -3.44 -2.04 5.10
N LEU A 121 -4.63 -1.49 4.92
CA LEU A 121 -5.83 -2.21 4.52
C LEU A 121 -6.15 -1.89 3.06
N ILE A 122 -6.33 -2.93 2.25
CA ILE A 122 -6.78 -2.82 0.86
C ILE A 122 -8.12 -3.51 0.71
N ILE A 123 -9.10 -2.82 0.15
CA ILE A 123 -10.44 -3.37 -0.08
C ILE A 123 -10.72 -3.30 -1.59
N PRO A 124 -10.59 -4.41 -2.32
CA PRO A 124 -10.95 -4.47 -3.74
C PRO A 124 -12.41 -4.06 -3.96
N LEU A 125 -12.65 -3.22 -4.97
CA LEU A 125 -14.00 -2.76 -5.31
C LEU A 125 -14.58 -3.64 -6.41
N SER A 126 -15.84 -4.03 -6.27
CA SER A 126 -16.52 -4.86 -7.28
C SER A 126 -16.75 -4.14 -8.62
N ARG A 127 -16.64 -2.81 -8.63
CA ARG A 127 -16.86 -1.94 -9.80
C ARG A 127 -15.91 -0.75 -9.72
N ASN A 128 -15.48 -0.29 -10.91
CA ASN A 128 -14.68 0.91 -11.10
C ASN A 128 -15.57 2.14 -11.28
#